data_AF-A0A420VEQ0-F1
#
_entry.id   AF-A0A420VEQ0-F1
#
_cell.length_a   1.000
_cell.length_b   1.000
_cell.length_c   1.000
_cell.angle_alpha   90.00
_cell.angle_beta   90.00
_cell.angle_gamma   90.00
#
_symmetry.space_group_name_H-M   'P 1'
#
loop_
_entity.id
_entity.type
_entity.pdbx_description
1 polymer ?
#
loop_
_entity_poly.entity_id
_entity_poly.type
_entity_poly.pdbx_seq_one_letter_code
_entity_poly.pdbx_strand_id
1 'polypeptide(L)' 'MNVNTNDYVKYLTETLLGYLEAPKEDRKKRKRERKMAKDPFLYRWFGIVPYYYYRSFKQKRKKGNR' A
#
# COMPACT_ATOMS: atom_id res chain seq x y z
N MET A 1 40.17 28.47 -15.21
CA MET A 1 39.50 27.90 -14.01
C MET A 1 38.01 27.79 -14.31
N ASN A 2 37.51 26.65 -14.78
CA ASN A 2 36.06 26.45 -14.96
C ASN A 2 35.69 24.96 -14.98
N VAL A 3 36.18 24.20 -14.00
CA VAL A 3 35.89 22.76 -13.84
C VAL A 3 34.83 22.55 -12.74
N ASN A 4 34.95 23.28 -11.62
CA ASN A 4 34.05 23.12 -10.46
C ASN A 4 32.62 23.64 -10.65
N THR A 5 32.39 24.69 -11.45
CA THR A 5 31.05 25.28 -11.61
C THR A 5 30.11 24.36 -12.39
N ASN A 6 30.65 23.63 -13.38
CA ASN A 6 29.89 22.68 -14.19
C ASN A 6 29.50 21.45 -13.36
N ASP A 7 30.42 20.93 -12.54
CA ASP A 7 30.17 19.78 -11.67
C ASP A 7 29.11 20.09 -10.61
N TYR A 8 29.10 21.31 -10.05
CA TYR A 8 28.06 21.72 -9.10
C TYR A 8 26.68 21.83 -9.76
N VAL A 9 26.61 22.46 -10.94
CA VAL A 9 25.36 22.58 -11.70
C VAL A 9 24.83 21.20 -12.09
N LYS A 10 25.72 20.27 -12.48
CA LYS A 10 25.41 18.88 -12.80
C LYS A 10 24.87 18.11 -11.60
N TYR A 11 25.51 18.24 -10.44
CA TYR A 11 25.04 17.60 -9.21
C TYR A 11 23.65 18.11 -8.79
N LEU A 12 23.45 19.43 -8.90
CA LEU A 12 22.18 20.07 -8.57
C LEU A 12 21.07 19.60 -9.50
N THR A 13 21.33 19.51 -10.81
CA THR A 13 20.35 19.00 -11.77
C THR A 13 20.06 17.52 -11.59
N GLU A 14 21.05 16.67 -11.34
CA GLU A 14 20.84 15.25 -11.04
C GLU A 14 19.95 15.05 -9.81
N THR A 15 20.21 15.81 -8.74
CA THR A 15 19.39 15.79 -7.52
C THR A 15 17.96 16.24 -7.79
N LEU A 16 17.78 17.35 -8.51
CA LEU A 16 16.47 17.89 -8.84
C LEU A 16 15.67 16.96 -9.76
N LEU A 17 16.31 16.32 -10.74
CA LEU A 17 15.68 15.34 -11.63
C LEU A 17 15.17 14.13 -10.85
N GLY A 18 15.98 13.59 -9.94
CA GLY A 18 15.56 12.52 -9.03
C GLY A 18 14.32 12.91 -8.22
N TYR A 19 14.28 14.13 -7.66
CA TYR A 19 13.13 14.63 -6.90
C TYR A 19 11.89 14.98 -7.73
N LEU A 20 12.04 15.27 -9.03
CA LEU A 20 10.94 15.60 -9.94
C LEU A 20 10.30 14.38 -10.60
N GLU A 21 11.06 13.30 -10.79
CA GLU A 21 10.57 12.01 -11.28
C GLU A 21 9.96 11.15 -10.15
N ALA A 22 10.59 11.17 -8.98
CA ALA A 22 10.11 10.46 -7.79
C ALA A 22 8.73 10.89 -7.22
N PRO A 23 8.21 12.13 -7.32
CA PRO A 23 7.06 12.55 -6.54
C PRO A 23 5.77 11.89 -7.04
N LYS A 24 5.68 11.52 -8.32
CA LYS A 24 4.53 10.79 -8.86
C LYS A 24 4.61 9.30 -8.53
N GLU A 25 5.80 8.72 -8.63
CA GLU A 25 6.02 7.30 -8.38
C GLU A 25 5.96 6.95 -6.90
N ASP A 26 6.60 7.75 -6.04
CA ASP A 26 6.56 7.57 -4.59
C ASP A 26 5.17 7.75 -4.04
N ARG A 27 4.37 8.70 -4.55
CA ARG A 27 2.96 8.84 -4.16
C ARG A 27 2.18 7.57 -4.50
N LYS A 28 2.40 6.98 -5.67
CA LYS A 28 1.77 5.70 -6.06
C LYS A 28 2.28 4.54 -5.21
N LYS A 29 3.59 4.46 -4.95
CA LYS A 29 4.22 3.43 -4.13
C LYS A 29 3.72 3.47 -2.69
N ARG A 30 3.73 4.64 -2.04
CA ARG A 30 3.16 4.84 -0.69
C ARG A 30 1.67 4.50 -0.63
N LYS A 31 0.90 4.81 -1.67
CA LYS A 31 -0.53 4.44 -1.73
C LYS A 31 -0.72 2.92 -1.85
N ARG A 32 0.13 2.22 -2.61
CA ARG A 32 0.12 0.75 -2.73
C ARG A 32 0.52 0.08 -1.42
N GLU A 33 1.61 0.53 -0.81
CA GLU A 33 2.08 0.02 0.49
C GLU A 33 1.01 0.20 1.57
N ARG A 34 0.38 1.38 1.67
CA ARG A 34 -0.74 1.61 2.60
C ARG A 34 -1.97 0.76 2.32
N LYS A 35 -2.18 0.30 1.09
CA LYS A 35 -3.28 -0.61 0.75
C LYS A 35 -2.93 -2.06 1.12
N MET A 36 -1.68 -2.46 0.93
CA MET A 36 -1.20 -3.81 1.28
C MET A 36 -1.04 -3.99 2.79
N ALA A 37 -0.59 -2.96 3.50
CA ALA A 37 -0.43 -2.96 4.95
C ALA A 37 -1.74 -2.69 5.71
N LYS A 38 -2.84 -2.40 5.01
CA LYS A 38 -4.14 -2.22 5.66
C LYS A 38 -4.82 -3.57 5.79
N ASP A 39 -5.08 -3.96 7.04
CA ASP A 39 -5.98 -5.06 7.33
C ASP A 39 -7.35 -4.81 6.67
N PRO A 40 -8.06 -5.88 6.25
CA PRO A 40 -9.41 -5.75 5.77
C PRO A 40 -10.26 -4.95 6.75
N PHE A 41 -11.00 -3.94 6.26
CA PHE A 41 -11.84 -3.07 7.09
C PHE A 41 -12.76 -3.88 8.02
N LEU A 42 -13.31 -4.97 7.50
CA LEU A 42 -14.13 -5.94 8.23
C LEU A 42 -13.38 -6.57 9.41
N TYR A 43 -12.10 -6.91 9.25
CA TYR A 43 -11.29 -7.46 10.34
C TYR A 43 -11.02 -6.41 11.43
N ARG A 44 -10.79 -5.15 11.03
CA ARG A 44 -10.60 -4.05 11.98
C ARG A 44 -11.84 -3.75 12.82
N TRP A 45 -13.04 -4.00 12.29
CA TRP A 45 -14.31 -3.69 12.98
C TRP A 45 -14.94 -4.91 13.66
N PHE A 46 -14.85 -6.09 13.05
CA PHE A 46 -15.58 -7.28 13.48
C PHE A 46 -14.65 -8.42 13.91
N GLY A 47 -13.32 -8.25 13.81
CA GLY A 47 -12.35 -9.27 14.18
C GLY A 47 -12.70 -10.63 13.58
N ILE A 48 -12.83 -11.63 14.45
CA ILE A 48 -13.14 -13.02 14.08
C ILE A 48 -14.64 -13.35 14.06
N VAL A 49 -15.52 -12.40 14.38
CA VAL A 49 -16.98 -12.60 14.44
C VAL A 49 -17.57 -13.13 13.11
N PRO A 50 -17.20 -12.59 11.92
CA PRO A 50 -17.75 -13.07 10.65
C PRO A 50 -17.40 -14.54 10.38
N TYR A 51 -16.25 -15.00 10.85
CA TYR A 51 -15.81 -16.39 10.72
C TYR A 51 -16.71 -17.35 11.51
N TYR A 52 -17.00 -17.02 12.78
CA TYR A 52 -17.92 -17.81 13.59
C TYR A 52 -19.34 -17.79 13.03
N TYR A 53 -19.82 -16.62 12.60
CA TYR A 53 -21.13 -16.48 11.98
C TYR A 53 -21.25 -17.33 10.70
N TYR A 54 -20.26 -17.24 9.79
CA TYR A 54 -20.23 -18.04 8.56
C TYR A 54 -20.20 -19.54 8.86
N ARG A 55 -19.39 -19.98 9.83
CA ARG A 55 -19.29 -21.38 10.23
C ARG A 55 -20.62 -21.91 10.77
N SER A 56 -21.31 -21.14 11.61
CA SER A 56 -22.64 -21.49 12.12
C SER A 56 -23.70 -21.51 11.03
N PHE A 57 -23.67 -20.56 10.09
CA PHE A 57 -24.59 -20.57 8.94
C PHE A 57 -24.40 -21.78 8.04
N LYS A 58 -23.14 -22.17 7.76
CA LYS A 58 -22.84 -23.39 6.97
C LYS A 58 -23.30 -24.67 7.66
N GLN A 59 -23.19 -24.75 8.99
CA GLN A 59 -23.68 -25.89 9.75
C GLN A 59 -25.21 -26.02 9.69
N LYS A 60 -25.94 -24.89 9.74
CA LYS A 60 -27.40 -24.87 9.59
C LYS A 60 -27.83 -25.36 8.20
N ARG A 61 -27.15 -24.95 7.12
CA ARG A 61 -27.45 -25.42 5.75
C ARG A 61 -27.19 -26.91 5.54
N LYS A 62 -26.17 -27.49 6.20
CA LYS A 62 -25.92 -28.95 6.14
C LYS A 62 -26.92 -29.78 6.94
N LYS A 63 -27.60 -29.21 7.94
CA LYS A 63 -28.55 -29.92 8.80
C LYS A 63 -29.98 -29.95 8.24
N GLY A 64 -30.35 -29.00 7.37
CA GLY A 64 -31.65 -28.97 6.68
C GLY A 64 -31.70 -29.75 5.36
N ASN A 65 -30.59 -30.39 4.96
CA ASN A 65 -30.49 -31.24 3.76
C ASN A 65 -30.33 -32.73 4.14
N ARG A 66 -30.73 -33.10 5.35
CA ARG A 66 -30.94 -34.46 5.87
C ARG A 66 -32.31 -34.50 6.50
#